data_AF-A0A379GES4-F1
#
_entry.id   AF-A0A379GES4-F1
#
_cell.length_a   1.000
_cell.length_b   1.000
_cell.length_c   1.000
_cell.angle_alpha   90.00
_cell.angle_beta   90.00
_cell.angle_gamma   90.00
#
_symmetry.space_group_name_H-M   'P 1'
#
loop_
_entity.id
_entity.type
_entity.pdbx_description
1 polymer ?
#
loop_
_entity_poly.entity_id
_entity_poly.type
_entity_poly.pdbx_seq_one_letter_code
_entity_poly.pdbx_strand_id
1 'polypeptide(L)'
;MGDMQVGLIAGATLELAWLGLVPNAGAQPPDVTLGTIAAVAFAVMTKQSPEVAMGIGMPIAVLMQMLVIGFFAMTAFTMGKAESICRKG
;
A
#
# COMPACT_ATOMS: atom_id res chain seq x y z
N MET A 1 -10.25 17.84 5.49
CA MET A 1 -8.92 18.39 5.13
C MET A 1 -8.47 19.38 6.22
N GLY A 2 -8.53 18.96 7.49
CA GLY A 2 -8.26 19.84 8.63
C GLY A 2 -6.92 19.47 9.24
N ASP A 3 -6.02 20.44 9.40
CA ASP A 3 -4.70 20.29 10.00
C ASP A 3 -3.64 19.54 9.17
N MET A 4 -2.96 20.32 8.32
CA MET A 4 -1.87 19.86 7.48
C MET A 4 -0.61 19.50 8.28
N GLN A 5 -0.45 20.10 9.46
CA GLN A 5 0.73 19.90 10.31
C GLN A 5 0.65 18.52 10.99
N VAL A 6 -0.54 18.15 11.48
CA VAL A 6 -0.82 16.79 11.98
C VAL A 6 -0.64 15.76 10.88
N GLY A 7 -1.13 16.03 9.66
CA GLY A 7 -0.96 15.12 8.52
C GLY A 7 0.51 14.90 8.11
N LEU A 8 1.33 15.95 8.12
CA LEU A 8 2.76 15.88 7.82
C LEU A 8 3.54 15.10 8.87
N ILE A 9 3.28 15.35 10.16
CA ILE A 9 3.95 14.66 11.26
C ILE A 9 3.55 13.17 11.25
N ALA A 10 2.24 12.87 11.16
CA ALA A 10 1.77 11.49 11.10
C ALA A 10 2.32 10.76 9.86
N GLY A 11 2.29 11.40 8.70
CA GLY A 11 2.82 10.85 7.46
C GLY A 11 4.32 10.56 7.52
N ALA A 12 5.12 11.48 8.07
CA ALA A 12 6.55 11.27 8.26
C ALA A 12 6.86 10.11 9.22
N THR A 13 6.11 9.99 10.34
CA THR A 13 6.24 8.87 11.27
C THR A 13 5.87 7.54 10.62
N LEU A 14 4.80 7.53 9.83
CA LEU A 14 4.35 6.36 9.08
C LEU A 14 5.41 5.94 8.06
N GLU A 15 5.86 6.84 7.19
CA GLU A 15 6.92 6.56 6.20
C GLU A 15 8.22 6.06 6.86
N LEU A 16 8.62 6.63 8.00
CA LEU A 16 9.75 6.13 8.79
C LEU A 16 9.55 4.69 9.27
N ALA A 17 8.34 4.32 9.69
CA ALA A 17 8.02 2.94 10.08
C ALA A 17 8.08 1.95 8.90
N TRP A 18 7.86 2.45 7.68
CA TRP A 18 7.82 1.65 6.45
C TRP A 18 9.12 1.63 5.65
N LEU A 19 10.13 2.45 5.98
CA LEU A 19 11.41 2.55 5.25
C LEU A 19 12.17 1.22 5.04
N GLY A 20 11.83 0.17 5.79
CA GLY A 20 12.40 -1.16 5.64
C GLY A 20 11.62 -2.11 4.72
N LEU A 21 10.44 -1.73 4.25
CA LEU A 21 9.59 -2.55 3.36
C LEU A 21 9.94 -2.25 1.89
N VAL A 22 11.02 -2.86 1.40
CA VAL A 22 11.38 -2.82 -0.02
C VAL A 22 11.03 -4.16 -0.67
N PRO A 23 10.37 -4.18 -1.85
CA PRO A 23 10.10 -5.43 -2.57
C PRO A 23 11.42 -6.11 -2.96
N ASN A 24 11.64 -7.35 -2.53
CA ASN A 24 12.79 -8.16 -2.93
C ASN A 24 12.35 -9.54 -3.40
N ALA A 25 12.88 -9.99 -4.55
CA ALA A 25 12.69 -11.33 -5.09
C ALA A 25 11.24 -11.86 -5.15
N GLY A 26 10.25 -11.00 -5.46
CA GLY A 26 8.84 -11.40 -5.57
C GLY A 26 8.08 -11.48 -4.23
N ALA A 27 8.76 -11.27 -3.09
CA ALA A 27 8.09 -10.98 -1.84
C ALA A 27 7.57 -9.54 -1.92
N GLN A 28 6.28 -9.40 -2.19
CA GLN A 28 5.62 -8.11 -2.25
C GLN A 28 5.18 -7.73 -0.83
N PRO A 29 5.85 -6.77 -0.17
CA PRO A 29 5.48 -6.33 1.17
C PRO A 29 4.07 -5.71 1.18
N PRO A 30 3.43 -5.56 2.35
CA PRO A 30 2.18 -4.82 2.50
C PRO A 30 2.20 -3.48 1.76
N ASP A 31 1.06 -3.06 1.21
CA ASP A 31 0.98 -1.77 0.52
C ASP A 31 1.03 -0.62 1.54
N VAL A 32 2.26 -0.20 1.84
CA VAL A 32 2.57 0.87 2.80
C VAL A 32 2.04 2.22 2.35
N THR A 33 1.88 2.43 1.04
CA THR A 33 1.39 3.69 0.49
C THR A 33 -0.09 3.86 0.84
N LEU A 34 -0.90 2.84 0.51
CA LEU A 34 -2.33 2.84 0.84
C LEU A 34 -2.58 2.74 2.35
N GLY A 35 -1.77 1.96 3.07
CA GLY A 35 -1.80 1.90 4.53
C GLY A 35 -1.56 3.26 5.19
N THR A 36 -0.56 4.00 4.70
CA THR A 36 -0.22 5.34 5.20
C THR A 36 -1.28 6.36 4.86
N ILE A 37 -1.84 6.34 3.64
CA ILE A 37 -2.93 7.24 3.26
C ILE A 37 -4.15 7.03 4.14
N ALA A 38 -4.55 5.77 4.37
CA ALA A 38 -5.69 5.44 5.23
C ALA A 38 -5.43 5.83 6.70
N ALA A 39 -4.22 5.56 7.21
CA ALA A 39 -3.81 5.93 8.56
C ALA A 39 -3.78 7.46 8.76
N VAL A 40 -3.15 8.23 7.86
CA VAL A 40 -3.10 9.70 7.93
C VAL A 40 -4.51 10.28 7.84
N ALA A 41 -5.35 9.78 6.93
CA ALA A 41 -6.73 10.23 6.82
C ALA A 41 -7.51 9.99 8.13
N PHE A 42 -7.33 8.82 8.74
CA PHE A 42 -7.95 8.49 10.03
C PHE A 42 -7.42 9.36 11.16
N ALA A 43 -6.10 9.55 11.27
CA ALA A 43 -5.46 10.41 12.28
C ALA A 43 -5.96 11.86 12.20
N VAL A 44 -6.06 12.39 10.98
CA VAL A 44 -6.55 13.75 10.71
C VAL A 44 -8.04 13.89 11.06
N MET A 45 -8.87 12.89 10.74
CA MET A 45 -10.31 12.94 11.01
C MET A 45 -10.64 12.75 12.49
N THR A 46 -9.89 11.90 13.20
CA THR A 46 -10.17 11.53 14.59
C THR A 46 -9.32 12.28 15.61
N LYS A 47 -8.32 13.05 15.17
CA LYS A 47 -7.29 13.71 16.01
C LYS A 47 -6.61 12.73 16.98
N GLN A 48 -6.58 11.45 16.63
CA GLN A 48 -5.93 10.38 17.39
C GLN A 48 -4.43 10.37 17.11
N SER A 49 -3.66 9.72 17.99
CA SER A 49 -2.22 9.62 17.83
C SER A 49 -1.84 8.75 16.61
N PRO A 50 -0.65 8.98 16.01
CA PRO A 50 -0.18 8.21 14.86
C PRO A 50 -0.13 6.70 15.13
N GLU A 51 0.11 6.26 16.37
CA GLU A 51 0.15 4.83 16.72
C GLU A 51 -1.22 4.15 16.57
N VAL A 52 -2.30 4.84 16.95
CA VAL A 52 -3.66 4.30 16.81
C VAL A 52 -4.04 4.21 15.33
N ALA A 53 -3.64 5.23 14.55
CA ALA A 53 -3.85 5.24 13.12
C ALA A 53 -3.06 4.14 12.39
N MET A 54 -1.81 3.86 12.81
CA MET A 54 -1.01 2.73 12.32
C MET A 54 -1.71 1.39 12.56
N GLY A 55 -2.32 1.22 13.74
CA GLY A 55 -3.05 -0.01 14.10
C GLY A 55 -4.20 -0.33 13.15
N ILE A 56 -4.86 0.69 12.59
CA ILE A 56 -5.95 0.54 11.61
C ILE A 56 -5.40 0.50 10.17
N GLY A 57 -4.33 1.23 9.88
CA GLY A 57 -3.69 1.27 8.57
C GLY A 57 -3.09 -0.09 8.16
N MET A 58 -2.57 -0.87 9.12
CA MET A 58 -1.93 -2.15 8.84
C MET A 58 -2.88 -3.20 8.23
N PRO A 59 -4.09 -3.46 8.78
CA PRO A 59 -5.08 -4.32 8.13
C PRO A 59 -5.43 -3.86 6.70
N ILE A 60 -5.57 -2.56 6.46
CA ILE A 60 -5.91 -2.00 5.15
C ILE A 60 -4.75 -2.22 4.16
N ALA A 61 -3.51 -2.01 4.59
CA ALA A 61 -2.30 -2.25 3.79
C ALA A 61 -2.22 -3.72 3.33
N VAL A 62 -2.54 -4.66 4.23
CA VAL A 62 -2.53 -6.10 3.92
C VAL A 62 -3.67 -6.47 2.96
N LEU A 63 -4.87 -5.92 3.16
CA LEU A 63 -6.01 -6.15 2.26
C LEU A 63 -5.74 -5.63 0.84
N MET A 64 -5.21 -4.41 0.72
CA MET A 64 -4.84 -3.84 -0.57
C MET A 64 -3.74 -4.66 -1.25
N GLN A 65 -2.77 -5.13 -0.47
CA GLN A 65 -1.72 -6.00 -0.96
C GLN A 65 -2.29 -7.31 -1.55
N MET A 66 -3.29 -7.92 -0.90
CA MET A 66 -3.96 -9.11 -1.45
C MET A 66 -4.73 -8.83 -2.74
N LEU A 67 -5.38 -7.67 -2.84
CA LEU A 67 -6.09 -7.26 -4.07
C LEU A 67 -5.14 -7.05 -5.24
N VAL A 68 -3.99 -6.41 -5.01
CA VAL A 68 -2.97 -6.16 -6.05
C VAL A 68 -2.35 -7.48 -6.52
N ILE A 69 -2.01 -8.40 -5.61
CA ILE A 69 -1.53 -9.74 -5.99
C ILE A 69 -2.60 -10.46 -6.82
N GLY A 70 -3.86 -10.40 -6.40
CA GLY A 70 -4.98 -10.99 -7.17
C GLY A 70 -5.08 -10.41 -8.57
N PHE A 71 -4.90 -9.10 -8.73
CA PHE A 71 -4.88 -8.44 -10.03
C PHE A 71 -3.70 -8.88 -10.90
N PHE A 72 -2.49 -9.01 -10.32
CA PHE A 72 -1.34 -9.56 -11.04
C PHE A 72 -1.55 -11.02 -11.45
N ALA A 73 -2.15 -11.84 -10.58
CA ALA A 73 -2.50 -13.22 -10.91
C ALA A 73 -3.49 -13.30 -12.08
N MET A 74 -4.50 -12.42 -12.13
CA MET A 74 -5.40 -12.31 -13.29
C MET A 74 -4.65 -11.89 -14.57
N THR A 75 -3.73 -10.94 -14.44
CA THR A 75 -2.93 -10.45 -15.58
C THR A 75 -1.96 -11.51 -16.09
N ALA A 76 -1.46 -12.40 -15.24
CA ALA A 76 -0.60 -13.52 -15.66
C ALA A 76 -1.26 -14.43 -16.72
N PHE A 77 -2.59 -14.59 -16.68
CA PHE A 77 -3.30 -15.32 -17.74
C PHE A 77 -3.26 -14.62 -19.11
N THR A 78 -3.07 -13.30 -19.15
CA THR A 78 -2.94 -12.55 -20.41
C THR A 78 -1.55 -12.69 -21.04
N MET A 79 -0.55 -13.15 -20.27
CA MET A 79 0.81 -13.38 -20.74
C MET A 79 0.87 -14.48 -21.82
N GLY A 80 0.00 -15.49 -21.72
CA GLY A 80 -0.17 -16.50 -22.78
C GLY A 80 -0.69 -15.92 -24.10
N LYS A 81 -1.50 -14.86 -24.06
CA LYS A 81 -1.91 -14.13 -25.27
C LYS A 81 -0.77 -13.28 -25.83
N ALA A 82 0.02 -12.63 -24.96
CA ALA A 82 1.19 -11.87 -25.37
C ALA A 82 2.24 -12.76 -26.06
N GLU A 83 2.49 -13.96 -25.50
CA GLU A 83 3.41 -14.94 -26.10
C GLU A 83 2.93 -15.39 -27.49
N SER A 84 1.62 -15.60 -27.68
CA SER A 84 1.07 -15.93 -29.00
C SER A 84 1.24 -14.82 -30.04
N ILE A 85 1.33 -13.55 -29.63
CA ILE A 85 1.54 -12.42 -30.55
C ILE A 85 3.03 -12.34 -30.93
N CYS A 86 3.94 -12.49 -29.97
CA CYS A 86 5.39 -12.54 -30.24
C CYS A 86 5.79 -13.72 -31.13
N ARG A 87 5.08 -14.84 -31.07
CA ARG A 87 5.35 -16.02 -31.92
C ARG A 87 4.81 -15.90 -33.35
N LYS A 88 3.98 -14.90 -33.63
CA LYS A 88 3.33 -14.67 -34.93
C LYS A 88 3.96 -13.53 -35.74
N GLY A 89 4.89 -12.77 -35.17
CA GLY A 89 5.77 -11.83 -35.86
C GLY A 89 7.15 -12.42 -36.05
#